data_AF-A0A3D5GH86-F1
#
_entry.id   AF-A0A3D5GH86-F1
#
_cell.length_a   1.000
_cell.length_b   1.000
_cell.length_c   1.000
_cell.angle_alpha   90.00
_cell.angle_beta   90.00
_cell.angle_gamma   90.00
#
_symmetry.space_group_name_H-M   'P 1'
#
loop_
_entity.id
_entity.type
_entity.pdbx_description
1 polymer ?
#
loop_
_entity_poly.entity_id
_entity_poly.type
_entity_poly.pdbx_seq_one_letter_code
_entity_poly.pdbx_strand_id
1 'polypeptide(L)' 'MRPEASEVSRLWASNAKAQSLLDWTPEFGLLEGFRRGIELTADWFSDPSNLSNYRVGRYEV' A
#
# COMPACT_ATOMS: atom_id res chain seq x y z
N MET A 1 -23.41 9.37 2.76
CA MET A 1 -23.65 8.05 2.15
C MET A 1 -22.65 7.91 1.01
N ARG A 2 -21.82 6.87 0.97
CA ARG A 2 -20.80 6.70 -0.08
C ARG A 2 -21.47 6.44 -1.45
N PRO A 3 -20.91 6.93 -2.57
CA PRO A 3 -21.46 6.67 -3.90
C PRO A 3 -21.42 5.18 -4.26
N GLU A 4 -22.45 4.69 -4.94
CA GLU A 4 -22.61 3.28 -5.32
C GLU A 4 -21.48 2.78 -6.25
N ALA A 5 -20.92 3.67 -7.08
CA ALA A 5 -19.75 3.38 -7.93
C ALA A 5 -18.39 3.47 -7.21
N SER A 6 -18.38 3.84 -5.91
CA SER A 6 -17.15 3.99 -5.12
C SER A 6 -16.63 2.66 -4.58
N GLU A 7 -17.42 1.58 -4.63
CA GLU A 7 -16.99 0.25 -4.20
C GLU A 7 -16.30 -0.47 -5.35
N VAL A 8 -15.01 -0.15 -5.51
CA VAL A 8 -14.13 -0.91 -6.40
C VAL A 8 -13.78 -2.22 -5.68
N SER A 9 -14.61 -3.24 -5.83
CA SER A 9 -14.35 -4.63 -5.44
C SER A 9 -13.18 -5.28 -6.23
N ARG A 10 -12.27 -4.48 -6.80
CA ARG A 10 -11.32 -4.87 -7.85
C ARG A 10 -9.96 -4.18 -7.75
N LEU A 11 -9.33 -4.19 -6.57
CA LEU A 11 -7.91 -3.81 -6.46
C LEU A 11 -7.01 -5.02 -6.20
N TRP A 12 -7.34 -6.16 -6.81
CA TRP A 12 -6.52 -7.37 -6.73
C TRP A 12 -5.79 -7.51 -8.07
N ALA A 13 -4.48 -7.22 -8.05
CA ALA A 13 -3.61 -7.42 -9.20
C ALA A 13 -2.90 -8.78 -9.06
N SER A 14 -2.91 -9.58 -10.13
CA SER A 14 -2.08 -10.78 -10.20
C SER A 14 -0.65 -10.44 -10.62
N ASN A 15 0.32 -10.95 -9.87
CA ASN A 15 1.75 -10.84 -10.18
C ASN A 15 2.27 -11.98 -11.08
N ALA A 16 1.41 -12.93 -11.49
CA ALA A 16 1.83 -14.11 -12.25
C ALA A 16 2.58 -13.77 -13.55
N LYS A 17 2.18 -12.70 -14.25
CA LYS A 17 2.83 -12.25 -15.49
C LYS A 17 4.25 -11.73 -15.24
N ALA A 18 4.47 -11.05 -14.11
CA ALA A 18 5.79 -10.57 -13.72
C ALA A 18 6.70 -11.75 -13.34
N GLN A 19 6.19 -12.74 -12.61
CA GLN A 19 6.91 -13.99 -12.34
C GLN A 19 7.32 -14.68 -13.64
N SER A 20 6.38 -14.88 -14.57
CA SER A 20 6.64 -15.67 -15.78
C SER A 20 7.65 -15.02 -16.73
N LEU A 21 7.67 -13.68 -16.78
CA LEU A 21 8.49 -12.94 -17.75
C LEU A 21 9.82 -12.47 -17.17
N LEU A 22 9.87 -12.20 -15.86
CA LEU A 22 10.98 -11.52 -15.21
C LEU A 22 11.56 -12.30 -14.03
N ASP A 23 11.01 -13.49 -13.74
CA ASP A 23 11.30 -14.27 -12.52
C ASP A 23 11.11 -13.44 -11.23
N TRP A 24 10.22 -12.45 -11.28
CA TRP A 24 10.04 -11.50 -10.20
C TRP A 24 9.00 -11.97 -9.19
N THR A 25 9.40 -12.03 -7.91
CA THR A 25 8.52 -12.18 -6.75
C THR A 25 8.56 -10.93 -5.85
N PRO A 26 7.44 -10.57 -5.18
CA PRO A 26 7.48 -9.51 -4.18
C PRO A 26 8.34 -9.93 -2.98
N GLU A 27 9.25 -9.05 -2.53
CA GLU A 27 9.99 -9.24 -1.27
C GLU A 27 9.04 -9.27 -0.06
N PHE A 28 7.98 -8.46 -0.12
CA PHE A 28 6.92 -8.38 0.90
C PHE A 28 5.64 -9.05 0.38
N GLY A 29 5.70 -10.36 0.18
CA GLY A 29 4.55 -11.17 -0.26
C GLY A 29 3.68 -11.68 0.89
N LEU A 30 2.43 -12.03 0.57
CA LEU A 30 1.49 -12.71 1.47
C LEU A 30 1.26 -11.95 2.79
N LEU A 31 0.73 -12.65 3.80
CA LEU A 31 0.36 -12.06 5.08
C LEU A 31 1.56 -11.56 5.89
N GLU A 32 2.67 -12.30 5.88
CA GLU A 32 3.86 -11.93 6.64
C GLU A 32 4.56 -10.71 6.03
N GLY A 33 4.69 -10.67 4.70
CA GLY A 33 5.19 -9.51 3.98
C GLY A 33 4.31 -8.29 4.19
N PHE A 34 2.99 -8.47 4.19
CA PHE A 34 2.07 -7.39 4.53
C PHE A 34 2.31 -6.85 5.95
N ARG A 35 2.42 -7.74 6.96
CA ARG A 35 2.74 -7.34 8.34
C ARG A 35 4.04 -6.54 8.43
N ARG A 36 5.12 -7.08 7.84
CA ARG A 36 6.44 -6.42 7.85
C ARG A 36 6.40 -5.07 7.12
N GLY A 37 5.67 -4.99 6.01
CA GLY A 37 5.48 -3.74 5.27
C GLY A 37 4.77 -2.66 6.09
N ILE A 38 3.72 -3.03 6.82
CA ILE A 38 3.00 -2.10 7.71
C ILE A 38 3.90 -1.62 8.87
N GLU A 39 4.67 -2.52 9.47
CA GLU A 39 5.62 -2.18 10.55
C GLU A 39 6.66 -1.17 10.08
N LEU A 40 7.36 -1.46 8.97
CA LEU A 40 8.34 -0.54 8.40
C LEU A 40 7.73 0.81 8.02
N THR A 41 6.50 0.79 7.49
CA THR A 41 5.78 2.01 7.14
C THR A 41 5.47 2.83 8.39
N ALA A 42 4.96 2.21 9.46
CA ALA A 42 4.65 2.88 10.72
C ALA A 42 5.91 3.49 11.36
N ASP A 43 7.02 2.74 11.37
CA ASP A 43 8.31 3.23 11.87
C ASP A 43 8.80 4.44 11.07
N TRP A 44 8.70 4.38 9.73
CA TRP A 44 9.09 5.49 8.87
C TRP A 44 8.26 6.75 9.11
N PHE A 45 6.94 6.60 9.29
CA PHE A 45 6.03 7.72 9.59
C PHE A 45 6.19 8.28 11.01
N SER A 46 6.79 7.51 11.93
CA SER A 46 7.05 7.97 13.29
C SER A 46 8.16 9.02 13.35
N ASP A 47 8.96 9.17 12.29
CA ASP A 47 9.91 10.27 12.14
C ASP A 47 9.16 11.57 11.74
N PRO A 48 9.23 12.64 12.57
CA PRO A 48 8.58 13.92 12.28
C PRO A 48 9.01 14.56 10.95
N SER A 49 10.23 14.30 10.48
CA SER A 49 10.72 14.83 9.21
C SER A 49 9.97 14.23 8.02
N ASN A 50 9.67 12.94 8.07
CA ASN A 50 8.89 12.22 7.07
C ASN A 50 7.43 12.65 7.11
N LEU A 51 6.86 12.74 8.32
CA LEU A 51 5.48 13.15 8.55
C LEU A 51 5.22 14.59 8.09
N SER A 52 6.21 15.48 8.18
CA SER A 52 6.09 16.89 7.78
C SER A 52 5.71 17.09 6.31
N ASN A 53 5.95 16.10 5.46
CA ASN A 53 5.55 16.12 4.04
C ASN A 53 4.04 15.95 3.84
N TYR A 54 3.30 15.52 4.86
CA TYR A 54 1.88 15.22 4.78
C TYR A 54 1.06 16.32 5.44
N ARG A 55 0.06 16.83 4.73
CA ARG A 55 -0.85 17.86 5.24
C ARG A 55 -1.87 17.23 6.19
N VAL A 56 -1.60 17.34 7.49
CA VAL A 56 -2.53 16.86 8.51
C VAL A 56 -3.78 17.77 8.55
N GLY A 57 -4.97 17.17 8.48
CA GLY A 57 -6.25 17.88 8.68
C GLY A 57 -6.95 18.39 7.41
N ARG A 58 -6.43 18.10 6.21
CA ARG A 58 -7.12 18.40 4.94
C ARG A 58 -7.28 17.13 4.12
N TYR A 59 -8.52 16.74 3.84
CA TYR A 59 -8.80 15.72 2.83
C TYR A 59 -8.65 16.41 1.47
N GLU A 60 -7.77 15.92 0.60
CA GLU A 60 -7.76 16.37 -0.79
C GLU A 60 -9.01 15.84 -1.48
N VAL A 61 -9.77 16.76 -2.08
CA VAL A 61 -10.97 16.51 -2.88
C VAL A 61 -10.62 16.79 -4.33
#